data_AF-A0A177AYL8-F1
#
_entry.id   AF-A0A177AYL8-F1
#
_cell.length_a   1.000
_cell.length_b   1.000
_cell.length_c   1.000
_cell.angle_alpha   90.00
_cell.angle_beta   90.00
_cell.angle_gamma   90.00
#
_symmetry.space_group_name_H-M   'P 1'
#
loop_
_entity.id
_entity.type
_entity.pdbx_description
1 polymer ?
#
loop_
_entity_poly.entity_id
_entity_poly.type
_entity_poly.pdbx_seq_one_letter_code
_entity_poly.pdbx_strand_id
1 'polypeptide(L)'
;MTEEEGKNLVNDAVCAGIFNDLGSGSNVDVCVIKQDVVDYIRPFNNANISKKMTGDYTFKKGTTEIISESVKILKIQKPLMSD
;
A
#
# COMPACT_ATOMS: atom_id res chain seq x y z
N MET A 1 -18.80 -15.27 -19.54
CA MET A 1 -17.44 -14.87 -19.14
C MET A 1 -16.95 -15.82 -18.07
N THR A 2 -15.70 -16.23 -18.16
CA THR A 2 -14.99 -16.94 -17.10
C THR A 2 -14.61 -15.96 -15.99
N GLU A 3 -14.20 -16.47 -14.82
CA GLU A 3 -13.71 -15.62 -13.73
C GLU A 3 -12.51 -14.78 -14.17
N GLU A 4 -11.57 -15.37 -14.91
CA GLU A 4 -10.36 -14.70 -15.38
C GLU A 4 -10.68 -13.60 -16.39
N GLU A 5 -11.61 -13.86 -17.32
CA GLU A 5 -12.13 -12.83 -18.24
C GLU A 5 -12.80 -11.69 -17.48
N GLY A 6 -13.54 -11.99 -16.40
CA GLY A 6 -14.17 -10.99 -15.55
C GLY A 6 -13.16 -10.12 -14.79
N LYS A 7 -12.12 -10.75 -14.20
CA LYS A 7 -11.01 -10.05 -13.53
C LYS A 7 -10.31 -9.09 -14.48
N ASN A 8 -9.97 -9.56 -15.69
CA ASN A 8 -9.28 -8.77 -16.69
C ASN A 8 -10.15 -7.62 -17.24
N LEU A 9 -11.44 -7.87 -17.47
CA LEU A 9 -12.38 -6.83 -17.91
C LEU A 9 -12.46 -5.68 -16.89
N VAL A 10 -12.60 -5.99 -15.60
CA VAL A 10 -12.65 -4.97 -14.54
C VAL A 10 -11.30 -4.26 -14.41
N ASN A 11 -10.19 -5.00 -14.48
CA ASN A 11 -8.86 -4.41 -14.48
C ASN A 11 -8.68 -3.38 -15.61
N ASP A 12 -9.07 -3.71 -16.83
CA ASP A 12 -8.92 -2.82 -17.98
C ASP A 12 -9.80 -1.57 -17.85
N ALA A 13 -11.02 -1.71 -17.33
CA ALA A 13 -11.90 -0.59 -17.05
C ALA A 13 -11.32 0.37 -16.00
N VAL A 14 -10.75 -0.16 -14.91
CA VAL A 14 -10.10 0.66 -13.87
C VAL A 14 -8.83 1.30 -14.40
N CYS A 15 -8.01 0.57 -15.16
CA CYS A 15 -6.82 1.11 -15.81
C CYS A 15 -7.16 2.27 -16.76
N ALA A 16 -8.26 2.16 -17.52
CA ALA A 16 -8.74 3.25 -18.35
C ALA A 16 -9.06 4.50 -17.51
N GLY A 17 -9.65 4.37 -16.33
CA GLY A 17 -9.83 5.48 -15.39
C GLY A 17 -8.50 6.06 -14.90
N ILE A 18 -7.60 5.20 -14.42
CA ILE A 18 -6.25 5.58 -13.94
C ILE A 18 -5.48 6.40 -14.97
N PHE A 19 -5.53 6.03 -16.25
CA PHE A 19 -4.75 6.70 -17.29
C PHE A 19 -5.45 7.90 -17.95
N ASN A 20 -6.73 8.17 -17.65
CA ASN A 20 -7.50 9.25 -18.26
C ASN A 20 -8.13 10.25 -17.27
N ASP A 21 -8.03 10.00 -15.96
CA ASP A 21 -8.51 10.91 -14.91
C ASP A 21 -7.41 11.20 -13.89
N LEU A 22 -7.17 12.49 -13.61
CA LEU A 22 -6.14 12.94 -12.66
C LEU A 22 -6.48 12.63 -11.19
N GLY A 23 -7.77 12.43 -10.88
CA GLY A 23 -8.21 12.00 -9.55
C GLY A 23 -7.96 10.51 -9.28
N SER A 24 -7.61 9.74 -10.32
CA SER A 24 -7.43 8.29 -10.29
C SER A 24 -5.93 7.93 -10.41
N GLY A 25 -5.49 6.82 -9.80
CA GLY A 25 -4.07 6.45 -9.78
C GLY A 25 -3.75 5.20 -8.97
N SER A 26 -2.45 4.93 -8.80
CA SER A 26 -1.91 3.82 -8.00
C SER A 26 -2.15 2.41 -8.59
N ASN A 27 -2.60 1.46 -7.78
CA ASN A 27 -2.75 0.04 -8.12
C ASN A 27 -4.22 -0.30 -8.38
N VAL A 28 -4.48 -1.42 -9.04
CA VAL A 28 -5.80 -2.01 -9.19
C VAL A 28 -5.95 -3.15 -8.19
N ASP A 29 -7.02 -3.09 -7.40
CA ASP A 29 -7.45 -4.13 -6.48
C ASP A 29 -8.69 -4.83 -7.04
N VAL A 30 -8.79 -6.15 -6.87
CA VAL A 30 -9.96 -6.93 -7.30
C VAL A 30 -10.51 -7.73 -6.13
N CYS A 31 -11.83 -7.71 -5.95
CA CYS A 31 -12.53 -8.58 -5.00
C CYS A 31 -13.46 -9.51 -5.77
N VAL A 32 -13.26 -10.82 -5.64
CA VAL A 32 -14.12 -11.84 -6.25
C VAL A 32 -15.03 -12.42 -5.18
N ILE A 33 -16.33 -12.22 -5.34
CA ILE A 33 -17.35 -12.73 -4.43
C ILE A 33 -18.06 -13.90 -5.13
N LYS A 34 -17.93 -15.10 -4.56
CA LYS A 34 -18.69 -16.30 -4.93
C LYS A 34 -19.64 -16.65 -3.78
N GLN A 35 -20.48 -17.66 -3.99
CA GLN A 35 -21.50 -18.06 -3.00
C GLN A 35 -20.94 -18.32 -1.60
N ASP A 36 -19.79 -18.98 -1.50
CA ASP A 36 -19.21 -19.40 -0.21
C ASP A 36 -17.83 -18.80 0.08
N VAL A 37 -17.23 -18.08 -0.88
CA VAL A 37 -15.87 -17.57 -0.77
C VAL A 37 -15.76 -16.14 -1.28
N VAL A 38 -14.97 -15.34 -0.55
CA VAL A 38 -14.56 -14.01 -0.96
C VAL A 38 -13.04 -13.99 -1.08
N ASP A 39 -12.55 -13.60 -2.26
CA ASP A 39 -11.12 -13.47 -2.54
C ASP A 39 -10.77 -11.98 -2.72
N TYR A 40 -9.93 -11.46 -1.83
CA TYR A 40 -9.45 -10.08 -1.87
C TYR A 40 -8.03 -10.05 -2.42
N ILE A 41 -7.88 -9.62 -3.67
CA ILE A 41 -6.59 -9.58 -4.37
C ILE A 41 -6.08 -8.14 -4.40
N ARG A 42 -5.12 -7.83 -3.53
CA ARG A 42 -4.58 -6.49 -3.32
C ARG A 42 -3.04 -6.49 -3.25
N PRO A 43 -2.30 -6.09 -4.33
CA PRO A 43 -2.80 -5.64 -5.63
C PRO A 43 -3.07 -6.80 -6.60
N PHE A 44 -4.09 -6.63 -7.46
CA PHE A 44 -4.26 -7.47 -8.66
C PHE A 44 -3.31 -7.03 -9.77
N ASN A 45 -3.17 -5.72 -9.97
CA ASN A 45 -2.27 -5.14 -10.97
C ASN A 45 -1.60 -3.86 -10.45
N ASN A 46 -0.29 -3.75 -10.67
CA ASN A 46 0.48 -2.53 -10.41
C ASN A 46 0.50 -1.67 -11.69
N ALA A 47 -0.58 -0.94 -11.94
CA ALA A 47 -0.74 -0.12 -13.15
C ALA A 47 0.33 0.98 -13.29
N ASN A 48 0.82 1.50 -12.15
CA ASN A 48 1.87 2.51 -12.10
C ASN A 48 3.03 2.05 -11.21
N ILE A 49 4.26 2.26 -11.66
CA ILE A 49 5.47 1.94 -10.89
C ILE A 49 6.16 3.25 -10.51
N SER A 50 6.40 3.44 -9.22
CA SER A 50 7.19 4.56 -8.74
C SER A 50 8.63 4.44 -9.25
N LYS A 51 9.17 5.55 -9.77
CA LYS A 51 10.57 5.59 -10.21
C LYS A 51 11.48 5.47 -8.99
N LYS A 52 12.60 4.77 -9.17
CA LYS A 52 13.67 4.76 -8.16
C LYS A 52 14.25 6.17 -8.05
N MET A 53 14.43 6.64 -6.82
CA MET A 53 15.14 7.89 -6.56
C MET A 53 16.59 7.75 -7.05
N THR A 54 17.08 8.77 -7.76
CA THR A 54 18.44 8.78 -8.31
C THR A 54 19.45 9.47 -7.38
N GLY A 55 18.97 10.33 -6.47
CA GLY A 55 19.80 11.01 -5.48
C GLY A 55 19.70 10.38 -4.11
N ASP A 56 20.79 10.49 -3.34
CA ASP A 56 20.77 10.25 -1.89
C ASP A 56 20.58 11.58 -1.17
N TYR A 57 19.53 11.67 -0.36
CA TYR A 57 19.18 12.85 0.43
C TYR A 57 19.25 12.54 1.94
N THR A 58 19.98 11.49 2.32
CA THR A 58 20.16 11.10 3.71
C THR A 58 21.14 12.04 4.40
N PHE A 59 20.63 12.88 5.29
CA PHE A 59 21.48 13.76 6.10
C PHE A 59 22.06 13.03 7.30
N LYS A 60 23.28 13.40 7.70
CA LYS A 60 23.93 12.84 8.90
C LYS A 60 23.16 13.25 10.16
N LYS A 61 23.19 12.41 11.20
CA LYS A 61 22.63 12.75 12.52
C LYS A 61 23.26 14.05 13.04
N GLY A 62 22.43 14.96 13.57
CA GLY A 62 22.87 16.27 14.06
C GLY A 62 22.79 17.40 13.03
N THR A 63 22.30 17.14 11.81
CA THR A 63 22.10 18.20 10.79
C THR A 63 21.00 19.19 11.19
N THR A 64 19.96 18.75 11.89
CA THR A 64 18.86 19.60 12.35
C THR A 64 19.11 20.07 13.79
N GLU A 65 18.98 21.38 14.05
CA GLU A 65 19.09 21.93 15.39
C GLU A 65 17.96 21.44 16.31
N ILE A 66 18.31 21.12 17.56
CA ILE A 66 17.36 20.65 18.59
C ILE A 66 17.21 21.76 19.64
N ILE A 67 16.00 22.31 19.77
CA ILE A 67 15.69 23.36 20.74
C ILE A 67 15.48 22.78 22.16
N SER A 68 14.85 21.60 22.26
CA SER A 68 14.69 20.89 23.53
C SER A 68 14.48 19.39 23.28
N GLU A 69 14.94 18.55 24.20
CA GLU A 69 14.81 17.10 24.14
C GLU A 69 14.37 16.56 25.51
N SER A 70 13.42 15.62 25.52
CA SER A 70 12.95 14.93 26.72
C SER A 70 12.84 13.44 26.43
N VAL A 71 13.54 12.62 27.21
CA VAL A 71 13.55 11.17 27.05
C VAL A 71 12.81 10.51 28.20
N LYS A 72 11.76 9.75 27.89
CA LYS A 72 11.01 8.95 28.87
C LYS A 72 11.24 7.46 28.62
N ILE A 73 11.81 6.80 29.61
CA ILE A 73 12.03 5.35 29.57
C ILE A 73 10.71 4.64 29.91
N LEU A 74 10.24 3.79 29.00
CA LEU A 74 9.04 2.97 29.23
C LEU A 74 9.42 1.65 29.92
N LYS A 75 8.69 1.27 30.96
CA LYS A 75 8.77 -0.07 31.57
C LYS A 75 7.85 -1.01 30.80
N ILE A 76 8.41 -2.06 30.19
CA ILE A 76 7.63 -3.11 29.53
C ILE A 76 7.07 -4.03 30.63
N GLN A 77 5.75 -4.07 30.79
CA GLN A 77 5.11 -5.17 31.54
C GLN A 77 5.10 -6.41 30.65
N LYS A 78 5.45 -7.58 31.22
CA LYS A 78 5.36 -8.86 30.49
C LYS A 78 3.94 -9.03 29.95
N PRO A 79 3.76 -9.45 28.68
CA PRO A 79 2.44 -9.81 28.20
C PRO A 79 1.90 -10.96 29.06
N LEU A 80 0.64 -10.84 29.50
CA LEU A 80 -0.11 -11.99 29.98
C LEU A 80 -0.23 -12.95 28.79
N MET A 81 0.64 -13.95 28.72
CA MET A 81 0.36 -15.13 27.91
C MET A 81 -0.66 -15.93 28.72
N SER A 82 -1.87 -16.05 28.18
CA SER A 82 -2.83 -17.08 28.59
C SER A 82 -2.29 -18.42 28.10
N ASP A 83 -2.26 -19.39 29.01
CA ASP A 83 -1.88 -20.79 28.77
C ASP A 83 -2.54 -21.41 27.53
#